data_AF-X1DRP0-F1
#
_entry.id   AF-X1DRP0-F1
#
_cell.length_a   1.000
_cell.length_b   1.000
_cell.length_c   1.000
_cell.angle_alpha   90.00
_cell.angle_beta   90.00
_cell.angle_gamma   90.00
#
_symmetry.space_group_name_H-M   'P 1'
#
loop_
_entity.id
_entity.type
_entity.pdbx_description
1 polymer ?
#
loop_
_entity_poly.entity_id
_entity_poly.type
_entity_poly.pdbx_seq_one_letter_code
_entity_poly.pdbx_strand_id
1 'polypeptide(L)' 'GKGIKRAGSKKWEEMALKKGPGRFAEGVYIAGPDFAKGFAPMHAAIERVTLPPKFPKGDPRNYERVRAIGMALHEEKVG' A
#
# COMPACT_ATOMS: atom_id res chain seq x y z
N GLY A 1 28.22 8.83 7.42
CA GLY A 1 27.72 10.04 8.12
C GLY A 1 28.11 11.37 7.47
N LYS A 2 29.40 11.68 7.25
CA LYS A 2 29.87 13.02 6.82
C LYS A 2 29.34 13.49 5.44
N GLY A 3 29.13 12.58 4.49
CA GLY A 3 28.63 12.92 3.14
C GLY A 3 27.17 13.39 3.09
N ILE A 4 26.32 12.88 4.00
CA ILE A 4 24.88 13.22 4.05
C ILE A 4 24.69 14.59 4.71
N LYS A 5 25.45 14.89 5.78
CA LYS A 5 25.40 16.20 6.46
C LYS A 5 25.85 17.36 5.55
N ARG A 6 26.74 17.11 4.58
CA ARG A 6 27.24 18.13 3.64
C ARG A 6 26.29 18.38 2.45
N ALA A 7 25.57 17.36 1.99
CA ALA A 7 24.69 17.46 0.82
C ALA A 7 23.23 17.86 1.15
N GLY A 8 22.81 17.68 2.41
CA GLY A 8 21.41 17.85 2.81
C GLY A 8 20.47 16.83 2.16
N SER A 9 19.18 16.89 2.51
CA SER A 9 18.13 16.09 1.85
C SER A 9 17.83 16.57 0.43
N LYS A 10 18.11 17.84 0.12
CA LYS A 10 17.78 18.49 -1.16
C LYS A 10 18.38 17.77 -2.37
N LYS A 11 19.64 17.34 -2.30
CA LYS A 11 20.27 16.58 -3.39
C LYS A 11 19.62 15.20 -3.60
N TRP A 12 19.20 14.55 -2.52
CA TRP A 12 18.48 13.28 -2.62
C TRP A 12 17.07 13.49 -3.20
N GLU A 13 16.35 14.51 -2.71
CA GLU A 13 15.00 14.87 -3.17
C GLU A 13 14.98 15.23 -4.66
N GLU A 14 15.89 16.08 -5.10
CA GLU A 14 16.02 16.44 -6.53
C GLU A 14 16.33 15.22 -7.40
N MET A 15 17.16 14.29 -6.94
CA MET A 15 17.49 13.09 -7.70
C MET A 15 16.36 12.06 -7.68
N ALA A 16 15.61 11.96 -6.58
CA ALA A 16 14.42 11.13 -6.49
C ALA A 16 13.33 11.62 -7.44
N LEU A 17 13.10 12.94 -7.51
CA LEU A 17 12.11 13.52 -8.43
C LEU A 17 12.56 13.46 -9.89
N LYS A 18 13.82 13.78 -10.19
CA LYS A 18 14.33 13.80 -11.58
C LYS A 18 14.51 12.40 -12.17
N LYS A 19 14.93 11.41 -11.38
CA LYS A 19 15.26 10.07 -11.87
C LYS A 19 14.22 9.02 -11.51
N GLY A 20 13.47 9.20 -10.42
CA GLY A 20 12.53 8.21 -9.90
C GLY A 20 11.48 7.78 -10.93
N PRO A 21 10.69 8.71 -11.51
CA PRO A 21 9.65 8.35 -12.46
C PRO A 21 10.20 7.58 -13.67
N GLY A 22 11.25 8.10 -14.32
CA GLY A 22 11.85 7.45 -15.50
C GLY A 22 12.51 6.10 -15.23
N ARG A 23 12.97 5.84 -13.99
CA ARG A 23 13.61 4.55 -13.62
C ARG A 23 12.63 3.42 -13.41
N PHE A 24 11.36 3.73 -13.11
CA PHE A 24 10.37 2.71 -12.74
C PHE A 24 9.15 2.73 -13.66
N ALA A 25 8.90 3.79 -14.44
CA ALA A 25 7.68 3.93 -15.24
C ALA A 25 7.44 2.76 -16.20
N GLU A 26 8.45 2.35 -16.97
CA GLU A 26 8.34 1.22 -17.91
C GLU A 26 8.07 -0.09 -17.18
N GLY A 27 8.81 -0.36 -16.09
CA GLY A 27 8.61 -1.56 -15.28
C GLY A 27 7.25 -1.60 -14.59
N VAL A 28 6.74 -0.47 -14.11
CA VAL A 28 5.40 -0.34 -13.51
C VAL A 28 4.32 -0.62 -14.55
N TYR A 29 4.47 -0.10 -15.78
CA TYR A 29 3.51 -0.36 -16.85
C TYR A 29 3.49 -1.84 -17.25
N ILE A 30 4.66 -2.46 -17.43
CA ILE A 30 4.80 -3.89 -17.76
C ILE A 30 4.26 -4.78 -16.64
N ALA A 31 4.51 -4.44 -15.37
CA ALA A 31 4.06 -5.22 -14.22
C ALA A 31 2.58 -5.04 -13.89
N GLY A 32 1.87 -4.09 -14.52
CA GLY A 32 0.47 -3.79 -14.25
C GLY A 32 -0.46 -5.02 -14.33
N PRO A 33 -0.46 -5.77 -15.44
CA PRO A 33 -1.26 -7.00 -15.57
C PRO A 33 -0.93 -8.06 -14.53
N ASP A 34 0.36 -8.29 -14.25
CA ASP A 34 0.80 -9.29 -13.26
C ASP A 34 0.41 -8.88 -11.85
N PHE A 35 0.54 -7.60 -11.52
CA PHE A 35 0.06 -7.03 -10.25
C PHE A 35 -1.45 -7.19 -10.12
N ALA A 36 -2.22 -6.83 -11.15
CA ALA A 36 -3.67 -6.95 -11.14
C ALA A 36 -4.10 -8.41 -10.93
N LYS A 37 -3.47 -9.34 -11.65
CA LYS A 37 -3.71 -10.78 -11.49
C LYS A 37 -3.34 -11.28 -10.09
N GLY A 38 -2.19 -10.88 -9.56
CA GLY A 38 -1.73 -11.29 -8.23
C GLY A 38 -2.55 -10.69 -7.08
N PHE A 39 -3.08 -9.48 -7.27
CA PHE A 39 -3.90 -8.79 -6.28
C PHE A 39 -5.38 -9.18 -6.34
N ALA A 40 -5.87 -9.70 -7.46
CA ALA A 40 -7.27 -10.04 -7.66
C ALA A 40 -7.90 -10.89 -6.53
N PRO A 41 -7.25 -11.93 -5.98
CA PRO A 41 -7.82 -12.72 -4.88
C PRO A 41 -8.01 -11.88 -3.60
N MET A 42 -7.02 -11.06 -3.27
CA MET A 42 -7.07 -10.17 -2.11
C MET A 42 -8.14 -9.08 -2.27
N HIS A 43 -8.30 -8.56 -3.50
CA HIS A 43 -9.37 -7.62 -3.82
C HIS A 43 -10.75 -8.26 -3.61
N ALA A 44 -10.97 -9.46 -4.15
CA ALA A 44 -12.22 -10.19 -3.99
C ALA A 44 -12.50 -10.56 -2.52
N ALA A 45 -11.46 -10.83 -1.71
CA ALA A 45 -11.62 -11.02 -0.27
C ALA A 45 -12.11 -9.75 0.43
N ILE A 46 -11.52 -8.58 0.11
CA ILE A 46 -11.96 -7.28 0.66
C ILE A 46 -13.41 -6.98 0.26
N GLU A 47 -13.79 -7.20 -0.99
CA GLU A 47 -15.14 -6.92 -1.50
C GLU A 47 -16.23 -7.76 -0.79
N ARG A 48 -15.90 -8.97 -0.35
CA ARG A 48 -16.81 -9.84 0.41
C ARG A 48 -17.01 -9.41 1.86
N VAL A 49 -16.14 -8.55 2.40
CA VAL A 49 -16.19 -8.16 3.82
C VAL A 49 -17.40 -7.27 4.09
N THR A 50 -18.31 -7.75 4.92
CA THR A 50 -19.33 -6.91 5.52
C THR A 50 -18.72 -6.15 6.69
N LEU A 51 -18.57 -4.84 6.53
CA LEU A 51 -17.92 -4.01 7.55
C LEU A 51 -18.85 -3.76 8.75
N PRO A 52 -18.34 -3.89 10.00
CA PRO A 52 -19.08 -3.51 11.20
C PRO A 52 -19.55 -2.04 11.17
N PRO A 53 -20.55 -1.65 11.97
CA PRO A 53 -21.02 -0.28 12.06
C PRO A 53 -19.89 0.73 12.26
N LYS A 54 -20.02 1.89 11.61
CA LYS A 54 -19.08 3.00 11.76
C LYS A 54 -19.54 3.90 12.91
N PHE A 55 -18.61 4.22 13.80
CA PHE A 55 -18.83 5.09 14.97
C PHE A 55 -18.18 6.48 14.74
N PRO A 56 -18.40 7.47 15.62
CA PRO A 56 -17.76 8.78 15.51
C PRO A 56 -16.24 8.70 15.32
N LYS A 57 -15.66 9.72 14.68
CA LYS A 57 -14.22 9.77 14.41
C LYS A 57 -13.43 9.63 15.71
N GLY A 58 -12.48 8.69 15.74
CA GLY A 58 -11.63 8.43 16.91
C GLY A 58 -12.22 7.42 17.91
N ASP A 59 -13.47 6.96 17.72
CA ASP A 59 -14.04 5.90 18.55
C ASP A 59 -13.23 4.60 18.36
N PRO A 60 -12.72 3.98 19.45
CA PRO A 60 -11.93 2.76 19.38
C PRO A 60 -12.64 1.60 18.67
N ARG A 61 -13.98 1.55 18.70
CA ARG A 61 -14.75 0.49 18.03
C ARG A 61 -14.58 0.50 16.50
N ASN A 62 -14.12 1.62 15.92
CA ASN A 62 -13.78 1.65 14.50
C ASN A 62 -12.60 0.74 14.13
N TYR A 63 -11.75 0.35 15.08
CA TYR A 63 -10.68 -0.62 14.83
C TYR A 63 -11.22 -2.01 14.49
N GLU A 64 -12.45 -2.35 14.88
CA GLU A 64 -13.09 -3.61 14.49
C GLU A 64 -13.30 -3.71 12.98
N ARG A 65 -13.46 -2.56 12.29
CA ARG A 65 -13.52 -2.53 10.81
C ARG A 65 -12.16 -2.88 10.19
N VAL A 66 -11.07 -2.43 10.79
CA VAL A 66 -9.70 -2.78 10.37
C VAL A 66 -9.43 -4.26 10.64
N ARG A 67 -9.84 -4.75 11.81
CA ARG A 67 -9.75 -6.15 12.19
C ARG A 67 -10.46 -7.05 11.19
N ALA A 68 -11.70 -6.73 10.82
CA ALA A 68 -12.49 -7.52 9.87
C ALA A 68 -11.79 -7.67 8.51
N ILE A 69 -11.23 -6.57 7.98
CA ILE A 69 -10.43 -6.60 6.74
C ILE A 69 -9.17 -7.46 6.91
N GLY A 70 -8.44 -7.27 8.02
CA GLY A 70 -7.22 -8.02 8.29
C GLY A 70 -7.44 -9.53 8.39
N MET A 71 -8.55 -9.95 9.02
CA MET A 71 -8.94 -11.35 9.10
C MET A 71 -9.26 -11.93 7.73
N ALA A 72 -10.07 -11.26 6.91
CA ALA A 72 -10.42 -11.73 5.57
C ALA A 72 -9.18 -11.88 4.66
N LEU A 73 -8.24 -10.93 4.73
CA LEU A 73 -6.98 -11.02 4.00
C LEU A 73 -6.08 -12.15 4.50
N HIS A 74 -6.07 -12.41 5.82
CA HIS A 74 -5.32 -13.51 6.38
C HIS A 74 -5.90 -14.85 5.94
N GLU A 75 -7.22 -15.02 6.03
CA GLU A 75 -7.94 -16.21 5.59
C GLU A 75 -7.67 -16.52 4.11
N GLU A 76 -7.78 -15.52 3.22
CA GLU A 76 -7.48 -15.69 1.79
C GLU A 76 -6.01 -16.05 1.52
N LYS A 77 -5.08 -15.66 2.40
CA LYS A 77 -3.65 -15.96 2.22
C LYS A 77 -3.27 -17.36 2.69
N VAL A 78 -3.93 -17.89 3.71
CA VAL A 78 -3.55 -19.15 4.37
C VAL A 78 -4.46 -20.34 4.03
N GLY A 79 -5.69 -20.09 3.57
CA GLY A 79 -6.60 -21.10 3.04
C GLY A 79 -6.18 -21.59 1.66
#